data_AF-A0A382TNJ8-F1
#
_entry.id   AF-A0A382TNJ8-F1
#
_cell.length_a   1.000
_cell.length_b   1.000
_cell.length_c   1.000
_cell.angle_alpha   90.00
_cell.angle_beta   90.00
_cell.angle_gamma   90.00
#
_symmetry.space_group_name_H-M   'P 1'
#
loop_
_entity.id
_entity.type
_entity.pdbx_description
1 polymer ?
#
loop_
_entity_poly.entity_id
_entity_poly.type
_entity_poly.pdbx_seq_one_letter_code
_entity_poly.pdbx_strand_id
1 'polypeptide(L)'
;MKWDSPEAGEQELDEEDEWQLYASAGYASAEVIVEADETEEEEEEIWFDGDDLELNGASIDWDAPPCPAPLGIAHIIKIGACNHCLHRLAGRRTEVPGAPGGEEIRSAAHVRDTELAKTKTPDLCPLCENLFDDVGNIVSRVIESTEGIEYVSIQFGIHMPKDLIQEEDR
;
A
#
# COMPACT_ATOMS: atom_id res chain seq x y z
N MET A 1 -25.34 -37.58 23.81
CA MET A 1 -24.70 -37.75 22.50
C MET A 1 -23.26 -37.28 22.66
N LYS A 2 -22.31 -38.20 22.49
CA LYS A 2 -20.87 -37.93 22.58
C LYS A 2 -20.46 -37.44 21.18
N TRP A 3 -19.91 -36.23 21.09
CA TRP A 3 -19.34 -35.73 19.84
C TRP A 3 -17.90 -36.24 19.77
N ASP A 4 -17.62 -37.13 18.82
CA ASP A 4 -16.27 -37.58 18.51
C ASP A 4 -15.57 -36.47 17.71
N SER A 5 -14.44 -35.99 18.24
CA SER A 5 -13.48 -35.17 17.49
C SER A 5 -12.83 -36.05 16.42
N PRO A 6 -12.72 -35.63 15.15
CA PRO A 6 -11.92 -36.37 14.20
C PRO A 6 -10.44 -36.24 14.57
N GLU A 7 -9.81 -37.39 14.78
CA GLU A 7 -8.36 -37.55 14.92
C GLU A 7 -7.68 -36.87 13.72
N ALA A 8 -6.66 -36.03 14.00
CA ALA A 8 -5.80 -35.45 13.00
C ALA A 8 -4.97 -36.56 12.35
N GLY A 9 -5.55 -37.22 11.35
CA GLY A 9 -4.81 -38.08 10.44
C GLY A 9 -3.89 -37.21 9.59
N GLU A 10 -2.61 -37.56 9.58
CA GLU A 10 -1.61 -37.05 8.65
C GLU A 10 -2.14 -37.27 7.22
N GLN A 11 -2.68 -36.23 6.61
CA GLN A 11 -3.01 -36.23 5.18
C GLN A 11 -1.67 -36.15 4.45
N GLU A 12 -1.30 -37.21 3.72
CA GLU A 12 -0.20 -37.14 2.76
C GLU A 12 -0.56 -36.05 1.75
N LEU A 13 0.19 -34.94 1.78
CA LEU A 13 0.06 -33.83 0.84
C LEU A 13 0.52 -34.33 -0.54
N ASP A 14 -0.17 -33.92 -1.60
CA ASP A 14 0.29 -34.22 -2.95
C ASP A 14 1.52 -33.37 -3.33
N GLU A 15 2.25 -33.78 -4.38
CA GLU A 15 3.44 -33.05 -4.87
C GLU A 15 3.09 -31.59 -5.27
N GLU A 16 1.83 -31.29 -5.57
CA GLU A 16 1.32 -29.95 -5.92
C GLU A 16 1.02 -29.08 -4.68
N ASP A 17 0.82 -29.67 -3.50
CA ASP A 17 0.55 -29.01 -2.22
C ASP A 17 1.76 -29.05 -1.26
N GLU A 18 2.84 -29.76 -1.60
CA GLU A 18 4.10 -29.77 -0.84
C GLU A 18 4.74 -28.38 -0.69
N TRP A 19 4.44 -27.44 -1.60
CA TRP A 19 4.92 -26.04 -1.48
C TRP A 19 4.47 -25.36 -0.17
N GLN A 20 3.37 -25.82 0.44
CA GLN A 20 2.86 -25.29 1.71
C GLN A 20 3.82 -25.54 2.88
N LEU A 21 4.61 -26.62 2.83
CA LEU A 21 5.58 -26.97 3.88
C LEU A 21 6.77 -26.01 3.91
N TYR A 22 7.13 -25.48 2.75
CA TYR A 22 8.19 -24.47 2.60
C TYR A 22 7.69 -23.04 2.87
N ALA A 23 6.38 -22.87 3.09
CA ALA A 23 5.74 -21.59 3.42
C ALA A 23 5.62 -21.35 4.94
N SER A 24 6.33 -22.11 5.77
CA SER A 24 6.37 -21.88 7.22
C SER A 24 7.23 -20.65 7.54
N ALA A 25 6.55 -19.52 7.72
CA ALA A 25 7.17 -18.27 8.13
C ALA A 25 7.49 -18.34 9.63
N GLY A 26 8.77 -18.47 9.98
CA GLY A 26 9.28 -18.58 11.35
C GLY A 26 9.15 -17.33 12.22
N TYR A 27 8.02 -16.62 12.18
CA TYR A 27 7.77 -15.39 12.94
C TYR A 27 7.18 -15.62 14.34
N ALA A 28 7.07 -16.87 14.80
CA ALA A 28 6.33 -17.22 16.02
C ALA A 28 7.12 -17.09 17.34
N SER A 29 8.33 -16.54 17.35
CA SER A 29 9.12 -16.41 18.59
C SER A 29 9.85 -15.07 18.70
N ALA A 30 9.10 -13.98 18.90
CA ALA A 30 9.63 -12.80 19.55
C ALA A 30 9.17 -12.84 21.01
N GLU A 31 10.11 -13.04 21.95
CA GLU A 31 9.84 -12.91 23.37
C GLU A 31 9.53 -11.44 23.70
N VAL A 32 8.36 -11.19 24.27
CA VAL A 32 7.96 -9.85 24.73
C VAL A 32 8.74 -9.56 26.01
N ILE A 33 9.74 -8.69 25.93
CA ILE A 33 10.43 -8.14 27.09
C ILE A 33 9.56 -7.00 27.62
N VAL A 34 8.89 -7.23 28.75
CA VAL A 34 8.12 -6.20 29.45
C VAL A 34 9.10 -5.50 30.39
N GLU A 35 9.57 -4.31 30.03
CA GLU A 35 10.32 -3.45 30.95
C GLU A 35 9.34 -2.81 31.95
N ALA A 36 9.80 -2.71 33.21
CA ALA A 36 8.97 -2.34 34.34
C ALA A 36 8.70 -0.83 34.38
N ASP A 37 7.44 -0.51 34.64
CA ASP A 37 6.81 0.79 34.88
C ASP A 37 7.70 1.78 35.69
N GLU A 38 8.29 2.76 35.01
CA GLU A 38 8.76 4.00 35.63
C GLU A 38 7.62 5.02 35.54
N THR A 39 7.21 5.55 36.69
CA THR A 39 6.11 6.51 36.82
C THR A 39 6.40 7.79 36.04
N GLU A 40 5.82 7.92 34.86
CA GLU A 40 5.82 9.15 34.06
C GLU A 40 4.86 10.17 34.65
N GLU A 41 5.31 11.42 34.71
CA GLU A 41 4.57 12.58 35.16
C GLU A 41 3.32 12.75 34.27
N GLU A 42 2.17 13.15 34.84
CA GLU A 42 0.93 13.42 34.10
C GLU A 42 1.14 14.60 33.12
N GLU A 43 1.75 14.34 31.97
CA GLU A 43 1.63 15.19 30.79
C GLU A 43 0.15 15.16 30.40
N GLU A 44 -0.46 16.34 30.23
CA GLU A 44 -1.83 16.45 29.74
C GLU A 44 -1.97 15.56 28.50
N GLU A 45 -2.80 14.51 28.56
CA GLU A 45 -3.06 13.64 27.41
C GLU A 45 -3.57 14.53 26.28
N ILE A 46 -2.69 14.86 25.33
CA ILE A 46 -3.06 15.56 24.11
C ILE A 46 -3.82 14.52 23.30
N TRP A 47 -5.14 14.51 23.45
CA TRP A 47 -6.03 13.67 22.67
C TRP A 47 -5.87 14.06 21.20
N PHE A 48 -5.15 13.23 20.46
CA PHE A 48 -5.01 13.36 19.01
C PHE A 48 -6.39 13.16 18.37
N ASP A 49 -7.06 14.25 18.03
CA ASP A 49 -8.41 14.25 17.43
C ASP A 49 -8.40 13.90 15.93
N GLY A 50 -7.20 13.74 15.35
CA GLY A 50 -6.98 13.43 13.94
C GLY A 50 -6.94 14.68 13.05
N ASP A 51 -7.55 15.79 13.46
CA ASP A 51 -7.66 17.01 12.63
C ASP A 51 -6.34 17.80 12.55
N ASP A 52 -5.45 17.60 13.52
CA ASP A 52 -4.13 18.24 13.60
C ASP A 52 -3.02 17.52 12.82
N LEU A 53 -3.31 16.44 12.06
CA LEU A 53 -2.30 15.79 11.23
C LEU A 53 -2.01 16.61 9.96
N GLU A 54 -1.05 17.52 10.06
CA GLU A 54 -0.50 18.24 8.92
C GLU A 54 0.48 17.35 8.14
N LEU A 55 0.03 16.72 7.06
CA LEU A 55 0.95 16.14 6.09
C LEU A 55 1.38 17.21 5.10
N ASN A 56 2.68 17.52 5.09
CA ASN A 56 3.27 18.49 4.17
C ASN A 56 2.72 19.93 4.30
N GLY A 57 2.32 20.32 5.52
CA GLY A 57 1.83 21.68 5.84
C GLY A 57 0.42 22.00 5.32
N ALA A 58 -0.37 20.97 4.99
CA ALA A 58 -1.78 21.09 4.67
C ALA A 58 -2.60 20.20 5.60
N SER A 59 -3.68 20.74 6.16
CA SER A 59 -4.62 19.93 6.93
C SER A 59 -5.28 18.88 6.03
N ILE A 60 -5.22 17.64 6.50
CA ILE A 60 -5.92 16.50 5.90
C ILE A 60 -7.35 16.51 6.44
N ASP A 61 -8.32 16.61 5.54
CA ASP A 61 -9.74 16.50 5.87
C ASP A 61 -10.14 15.02 5.87
N TRP A 62 -10.22 14.39 7.05
CA TRP A 62 -10.57 12.97 7.21
C TRP A 62 -12.02 12.66 6.82
N ASP A 63 -12.89 13.67 6.76
CA ASP A 63 -14.29 13.55 6.32
C ASP A 63 -14.45 13.72 4.79
N ALA A 64 -13.34 13.73 4.04
CA ALA A 64 -13.39 13.85 2.59
C ALA A 64 -14.24 12.72 1.96
N PRO A 65 -15.18 13.04 1.05
CA PRO A 65 -16.01 12.05 0.40
C PRO A 65 -15.14 11.11 -0.46
N PRO A 66 -15.56 9.84 -0.66
CA PRO A 66 -14.79 8.90 -1.45
C PRO A 66 -14.63 9.37 -2.91
N CYS A 67 -13.54 8.95 -3.55
CA CYS A 67 -13.38 9.13 -4.99
C CYS A 67 -14.53 8.45 -5.76
N PRO A 68 -15.03 9.05 -6.86
CA PRO A 68 -14.43 10.12 -7.67
C PRO A 68 -14.88 11.55 -7.30
N ALA A 69 -15.40 11.79 -6.09
CA ALA A 69 -15.80 13.14 -5.69
C ALA A 69 -14.62 14.13 -5.76
N PRO A 70 -14.83 15.39 -6.19
CA PRO A 70 -13.73 16.37 -6.32
C PRO A 70 -12.93 16.60 -5.04
N LEU A 71 -13.58 16.58 -3.88
CA LEU A 71 -12.94 16.71 -2.57
C LEU A 71 -12.12 15.48 -2.21
N GLY A 72 -12.59 14.26 -2.51
CA GLY A 72 -11.81 13.04 -2.34
C GLY A 72 -10.55 13.01 -3.21
N ILE A 73 -10.65 13.47 -4.45
CA ILE A 73 -9.49 13.61 -5.35
C ILE A 73 -8.50 14.64 -4.78
N ALA A 74 -9.00 15.76 -4.25
CA ALA A 74 -8.15 16.76 -3.60
C ALA A 74 -7.46 16.18 -2.36
N HIS A 75 -8.16 15.39 -1.56
CA HIS A 75 -7.61 14.70 -0.38
C HIS A 75 -6.46 13.76 -0.75
N ILE A 76 -6.63 12.90 -1.77
CA ILE A 76 -5.55 12.01 -2.26
C ILE A 76 -4.34 12.81 -2.76
N ILE A 77 -4.57 13.95 -3.40
CA ILE A 77 -3.49 14.85 -3.84
C ILE A 77 -2.76 15.47 -2.62
N LYS A 78 -3.50 15.87 -1.57
CA LYS A 78 -2.95 16.41 -0.32
C LYS A 78 -2.11 15.38 0.43
N ILE A 79 -2.53 14.12 0.44
CA ILE A 79 -1.74 13.01 0.98
C ILE A 79 -0.40 12.85 0.23
N GLY A 80 -0.28 13.35 -0.99
CA GLY A 80 0.97 13.28 -1.76
C GLY A 80 1.06 12.05 -2.66
N ALA A 81 -0.08 11.49 -3.09
CA ALA A 81 -0.10 10.42 -4.07
C ALA A 81 0.63 10.82 -5.36
N CYS A 82 1.43 9.90 -5.93
CA CYS A 82 2.03 10.08 -7.25
C CYS A 82 0.96 9.96 -8.36
N ASN A 83 1.32 10.31 -9.60
CA ASN A 83 0.36 10.25 -10.71
C ASN A 83 -0.11 8.82 -11.03
N HIS A 84 0.73 7.79 -10.81
CA HIS A 84 0.32 6.40 -10.98
C HIS A 84 -0.79 6.02 -9.98
N CYS A 85 -0.60 6.33 -8.69
CA CYS A 85 -1.58 6.05 -7.66
C CYS A 85 -2.84 6.91 -7.79
N LEU A 86 -2.69 8.18 -8.17
CA LEU A 86 -3.83 9.07 -8.41
C LEU A 86 -4.73 8.51 -9.52
N HIS A 87 -4.17 7.98 -10.61
CA HIS A 87 -4.96 7.33 -11.65
C HIS A 87 -5.69 6.07 -11.17
N ARG A 88 -5.05 5.24 -10.34
CA ARG A 88 -5.66 4.03 -9.77
C ARG A 88 -6.81 4.35 -8.81
N LEU A 89 -6.61 5.31 -7.92
CA LEU A 89 -7.48 5.55 -6.77
C LEU A 89 -8.56 6.61 -7.01
N ALA A 90 -8.37 7.52 -7.99
CA ALA A 90 -9.33 8.58 -8.25
C ALA A 90 -10.69 8.08 -8.77
N GLY A 91 -10.83 6.81 -9.15
CA GLY A 91 -12.09 6.21 -9.60
C GLY A 91 -12.69 6.86 -10.87
N ARG A 92 -11.92 7.73 -11.53
CA ARG A 92 -12.32 8.49 -12.73
C ARG A 92 -11.64 7.90 -13.96
N ARG A 93 -12.43 7.68 -15.02
CA ARG A 93 -11.87 7.28 -16.32
C ARG A 93 -11.17 8.46 -16.99
N THR A 94 -9.97 8.21 -17.48
CA THR A 94 -9.16 9.13 -18.29
C THR A 94 -8.95 8.57 -19.68
N GLU A 95 -8.53 9.40 -20.63
CA GLU A 95 -8.26 8.94 -22.01
C GLU A 95 -7.02 8.05 -22.08
N VAL A 96 -6.01 8.36 -21.25
CA VAL A 96 -4.72 7.65 -21.19
C VAL A 96 -4.57 6.96 -19.83
N PRO A 97 -4.11 5.70 -19.78
CA PRO A 97 -3.88 5.00 -18.52
C PRO A 97 -2.57 5.41 -17.84
N GLY A 98 -2.42 5.05 -16.56
CA GLY A 98 -1.19 5.22 -15.79
C GLY A 98 -0.89 6.67 -15.40
N ALA A 99 0.39 7.02 -15.25
CA ALA A 99 0.81 8.36 -14.85
C ALA A 99 0.27 9.51 -15.72
N PRO A 100 0.19 9.39 -17.07
CA PRO A 100 -0.42 10.45 -17.89
C PRO A 100 -1.89 10.72 -17.53
N GLY A 101 -2.66 9.67 -17.21
CA GLY A 101 -4.03 9.82 -16.72
C GLY A 101 -4.08 10.49 -15.35
N GLY A 102 -3.16 10.14 -14.46
CA GLY A 102 -3.03 10.80 -13.15
C GLY A 102 -2.73 12.30 -13.28
N GLU A 103 -1.84 12.68 -14.21
CA GLU A 103 -1.52 14.07 -14.50
C GLU A 103 -2.74 14.85 -15.02
N GLU A 104 -3.56 14.23 -15.87
CA GLU A 104 -4.83 14.81 -16.33
C GLU A 104 -5.78 15.08 -15.14
N ILE A 105 -5.88 14.14 -14.20
CA ILE A 105 -6.73 14.29 -13.01
C ILE A 105 -6.18 15.39 -12.09
N ARG A 106 -4.86 15.42 -11.89
CA ARG A 106 -4.18 16.42 -11.06
C ARG A 106 -4.33 17.82 -11.63
N SER A 107 -4.05 18.01 -12.91
CA SER A 107 -4.22 19.30 -13.59
C SER A 107 -5.68 19.77 -13.53
N ALA A 108 -6.65 18.88 -13.73
CA ALA A 108 -8.07 19.21 -13.57
C ALA A 108 -8.42 19.60 -12.12
N ALA A 109 -7.77 19.02 -11.12
CA ALA A 109 -7.95 19.40 -9.72
C ALA A 109 -7.34 20.78 -9.42
N HIS A 110 -6.13 21.07 -9.93
CA HIS A 110 -5.49 22.38 -9.78
C HIS A 110 -6.26 23.53 -10.46
N VAL A 111 -6.96 23.26 -11.56
CA VAL A 111 -7.84 24.24 -12.19
C VAL A 111 -9.05 24.58 -11.30
N ARG A 112 -9.54 23.61 -10.52
CA ARG A 112 -10.67 23.83 -9.58
C ARG A 112 -10.23 24.49 -8.28
N ASP A 113 -9.07 24.09 -7.76
CA ASP A 113 -8.50 24.56 -6.51
C ASP A 113 -7.02 24.92 -6.71
N THR A 114 -6.75 26.22 -6.79
CA THR A 114 -5.39 26.74 -6.98
C THR A 114 -4.52 26.59 -5.74
N GLU A 115 -5.10 26.44 -4.55
CA GLU A 115 -4.34 26.22 -3.31
C GLU A 115 -3.72 24.82 -3.31
N LEU A 116 -4.39 23.85 -3.94
CA LEU A 116 -3.89 22.49 -4.13
C LEU A 116 -2.58 22.44 -4.92
N ALA A 117 -2.29 23.44 -5.76
CA ALA A 117 -1.03 23.53 -6.51
C ALA A 117 0.17 23.86 -5.60
N LYS A 118 -0.07 24.31 -4.37
CA LYS A 118 0.99 24.56 -3.37
C LYS A 118 1.45 23.27 -2.69
N THR A 119 0.60 22.24 -2.69
CA THR A 119 0.95 20.92 -2.16
C THR A 119 2.00 20.28 -3.04
N LYS A 120 3.17 20.00 -2.46
CA LYS A 120 4.22 19.26 -3.16
C LYS A 120 3.99 17.77 -3.01
N THR A 121 4.30 17.03 -4.07
CA THR A 121 4.41 15.57 -3.98
C THR A 121 5.72 15.25 -3.24
N PRO A 122 5.70 14.42 -2.18
CA PRO A 122 6.91 13.98 -1.51
C PRO A 122 7.79 13.14 -2.46
N ASP A 123 9.07 13.02 -2.12
CA ASP A 123 10.02 12.23 -2.93
C ASP A 123 9.63 10.75 -2.99
N LEU A 124 9.05 10.21 -1.91
CA LEU A 124 8.50 8.86 -1.83
C LEU A 124 6.98 8.93 -1.76
N CYS A 125 6.30 8.27 -2.71
CA CYS A 125 4.85 8.19 -2.68
C CYS A 125 4.39 7.37 -1.46
N PRO A 126 3.50 7.89 -0.59
CA PRO A 126 3.03 7.17 0.59
C PRO A 126 2.16 5.95 0.30
N LEU A 127 1.76 5.74 -0.96
CA LEU A 127 0.87 4.65 -1.37
C LEU A 127 1.58 3.51 -2.10
N CYS A 128 2.65 3.83 -2.84
CA CYS A 128 3.35 2.82 -3.62
C CYS A 128 4.87 2.85 -3.45
N GLU A 129 5.39 3.73 -2.59
CA GLU A 129 6.84 3.84 -2.32
C GLU A 129 7.68 3.94 -3.61
N ASN A 130 7.15 4.61 -4.64
CA ASN A 130 7.72 4.73 -6.00
C ASN A 130 7.93 3.41 -6.78
N LEU A 131 7.28 2.32 -6.38
CA LEU A 131 7.31 1.03 -7.08
C LEU A 131 6.99 1.17 -8.59
N PHE A 132 6.04 2.05 -8.94
CA PHE A 132 5.67 2.27 -10.35
C PHE A 132 6.73 3.02 -11.16
N ASP A 133 7.54 3.87 -10.53
CA ASP A 133 8.64 4.57 -11.20
C ASP A 133 9.82 3.61 -11.44
N ASP A 134 10.00 2.64 -10.55
CA ASP A 134 11.07 1.63 -10.61
C ASP A 134 10.79 0.44 -11.56
N VAL A 135 9.64 0.41 -12.24
CA VAL A 135 9.27 -0.70 -13.15
C VAL A 135 10.35 -0.95 -14.21
N GLY A 136 10.97 0.10 -14.76
CA GLY A 136 12.04 -0.05 -15.74
C GLY A 136 13.28 -0.76 -15.19
N ASN A 137 13.64 -0.48 -13.94
CA ASN A 137 14.75 -1.13 -13.24
C ASN A 137 14.42 -2.60 -12.95
N ILE A 138 13.19 -2.88 -12.50
CA ILE A 138 12.70 -4.25 -12.27
C ILE A 138 12.78 -5.07 -13.57
N VAL A 139 12.25 -4.53 -14.68
CA VAL A 139 12.30 -5.20 -15.99
C VAL A 139 13.74 -5.46 -16.43
N SER A 140 14.64 -4.49 -16.24
CA SER A 140 16.05 -4.64 -16.61
C SER A 140 16.72 -5.78 -15.83
N ARG A 141 16.49 -5.85 -14.51
CA ARG A 141 17.00 -6.93 -13.66
C ARG A 141 16.44 -8.30 -14.01
N VAL A 142 15.17 -8.36 -14.43
CA VAL A 142 14.56 -9.62 -14.89
C VAL A 142 15.17 -10.07 -16.22
N ILE A 143 15.42 -9.15 -17.14
CA ILE A 143 16.08 -9.47 -18.41
C ILE A 143 17.49 -10.00 -18.15
N GLU A 144 18.25 -9.33 -17.29
CA GLU A 144 19.60 -9.76 -16.89
C GLU A 144 19.60 -11.13 -16.20
N SER A 145 18.65 -11.39 -15.29
CA SER A 145 18.58 -12.66 -14.56
C SER A 145 18.11 -13.84 -15.41
N THR A 146 17.40 -13.56 -16.51
CA THR A 146 16.92 -14.57 -17.46
C THR A 146 17.84 -14.73 -18.68
N GLU A 147 18.98 -14.05 -18.70
CA GLU A 147 19.97 -14.17 -19.76
C GLU A 147 20.47 -15.62 -19.90
N GLY A 148 20.38 -16.17 -21.12
CA GLY A 148 20.78 -17.54 -21.42
C GLY A 148 19.72 -18.61 -21.15
N ILE A 149 18.52 -18.22 -20.69
CA ILE A 149 17.37 -19.12 -20.55
C ILE A 149 16.47 -18.97 -21.78
N GLU A 150 16.22 -20.06 -22.50
CA GLU A 150 15.21 -20.08 -23.57
C GLU A 150 13.82 -20.32 -22.97
N TYR A 151 12.89 -19.41 -23.24
CA TYR A 151 11.51 -19.51 -22.79
C TYR A 151 10.55 -19.08 -23.89
N VAL A 152 9.39 -19.75 -23.97
CA VAL A 152 8.27 -19.37 -24.87
C VAL A 152 7.30 -18.44 -24.14
N SER A 153 7.13 -18.64 -22.84
CA SER A 153 6.25 -17.84 -21.96
C SER A 153 6.87 -17.72 -20.58
N ILE A 154 6.69 -16.57 -19.94
CA ILE A 154 7.10 -16.33 -18.54
C ILE A 154 5.84 -16.01 -17.73
N GLN A 155 5.74 -16.60 -16.54
CA GLN A 155 4.76 -16.23 -15.53
C GLN A 155 5.46 -15.42 -14.43
N PHE A 156 4.86 -14.28 -14.07
CA PHE A 156 5.32 -13.44 -12.97
C PHE A 156 4.47 -13.70 -11.73
N GLY A 157 5.11 -14.15 -10.66
CA GLY A 157 4.56 -14.13 -9.31
C GLY A 157 5.19 -12.98 -8.54
N ILE A 158 4.38 -12.23 -7.80
CA ILE A 158 4.87 -11.19 -6.89
C ILE A 158 4.50 -11.57 -5.47
N HIS A 159 5.42 -11.33 -4.53
CA HIS A 159 5.15 -11.43 -3.11
C HIS A 159 5.12 -10.02 -2.53
N MET A 160 3.91 -9.52 -2.24
CA MET A 160 3.75 -8.24 -1.55
C MET A 160 3.74 -8.48 -0.04
N PRO A 161 4.37 -7.59 0.77
CA PRO A 161 4.26 -7.64 2.22
C PRO A 161 2.79 -7.64 2.66
N LYS A 162 2.44 -8.45 3.66
CA LYS A 162 1.06 -8.53 4.17
C LYS A 162 0.59 -7.19 4.73
N ASP A 163 1.50 -6.42 5.32
CA ASP A 163 1.20 -5.11 5.91
C ASP A 163 0.67 -4.15 4.84
N LEU A 164 1.32 -4.10 3.67
CA LEU A 164 0.89 -3.27 2.54
C LEU A 164 -0.48 -3.70 1.98
N ILE A 165 -0.76 -5.01 1.94
CA ILE A 165 -2.06 -5.54 1.51
C ILE A 165 -3.14 -5.14 2.53
N GLN A 166 -2.85 -5.25 3.82
CA GLN A 166 -3.77 -4.91 4.89
C GLN A 166 -4.08 -3.41 4.94
N GLU A 167 -3.12 -2.55 4.60
CA GLU A 167 -3.33 -1.10 4.52
C GLU A 167 -4.20 -0.68 3.34
N GLU A 168 -4.09 -1.32 2.16
CA GLU A 168 -4.99 -1.02 1.02
C GLU A 168 -6.40 -1.63 1.20
N ASP A 169 -6.55 -2.75 1.91
CA ASP A 169 -7.86 -3.41 2.14
C ASP A 169 -8.73 -2.76 3.24
N ARG A 170 -8.14 -1.89 4.07
CA ARG A 170 -8.84 -1.23 5.18
C ARG A 170 -9.62 0.00 4.73
#